data_AF-A0A4R1XS53-F1
#
_entry.id   AF-A0A4R1XS53-F1
#
_cell.length_a   1.000
_cell.length_b   1.000
_cell.length_c   1.000
_cell.angle_alpha   90.00
_cell.angle_beta   90.00
_cell.angle_gamma   90.00
#
_symmetry.space_group_name_H-M   'P 1'
#
loop_
_entity.id
_entity.type
_entity.pdbx_description
1 polymer ?
#
loop_
_entity_poly.entity_id
_entity_poly.type
_entity_poly.pdbx_seq_one_letter_code
_entity_poly.pdbx_strand_id
1 'polypeptide(L)'
;MNIGALAAPYFSQCETASMTLPVLESGASALMKDPLWRQSGAETTEEYARWAVNICGMACLKMALAARGETHRTIDLARACTAFGGYVVNEADQSIKGLIYAPFVTFVGQSFGLKAETITNLPTTDIPDLLRRHILHRLGQEPDPVAGSRAALARRPSRTGGGGNARDHPLPQSIRP
;
A
#
# COMPACT_ATOMS: atom_id res chain seq x y z
N MET A 1 -13.19 -29.01 -0.20
CA MET A 1 -12.91 -27.69 -0.82
C MET A 1 -11.62 -27.81 -1.63
N ASN A 2 -11.72 -27.70 -2.96
CA ASN A 2 -10.55 -27.63 -3.81
C ASN A 2 -10.18 -26.15 -3.93
N ILE A 3 -9.14 -25.70 -3.22
CA ILE A 3 -8.53 -24.40 -3.49
C ILE A 3 -7.79 -24.59 -4.81
N GLY A 4 -8.53 -24.55 -5.92
CA GLY A 4 -7.91 -24.49 -7.24
C GLY A 4 -6.95 -23.31 -7.19
N ALA A 5 -5.67 -23.59 -7.38
CA ALA A 5 -4.62 -22.59 -7.28
C ALA A 5 -4.99 -21.41 -8.18
N LEU A 6 -5.46 -20.32 -7.58
CA LEU A 6 -5.53 -19.01 -8.21
C LEU A 6 -4.07 -18.64 -8.49
N ALA A 7 -3.53 -19.10 -9.61
CA ALA A 7 -2.20 -18.77 -10.06
C ALA A 7 -2.19 -17.29 -10.44
N ALA A 8 -2.03 -16.42 -9.44
CA ALA A 8 -1.78 -15.02 -9.68
C ALA A 8 -0.43 -14.92 -10.42
N PRO A 9 -0.38 -14.22 -11.56
CA PRO A 9 0.88 -13.95 -12.23
C PRO A 9 1.85 -13.32 -11.24
N TYR A 10 3.08 -13.82 -11.19
CA TYR A 10 4.12 -13.29 -10.30
C TYR A 10 5.18 -12.56 -11.10
N PHE A 11 5.46 -11.32 -10.71
CA PHE A 11 6.57 -10.52 -11.23
C PHE A 11 7.32 -9.91 -10.04
N SER A 12 8.65 -10.01 -10.07
CA SER A 12 9.51 -9.32 -9.11
C SER A 12 9.85 -7.91 -9.63
N GLN A 13 10.36 -7.06 -8.75
CA GLN A 13 11.02 -5.80 -9.13
C GLN A 13 12.30 -6.03 -9.94
N CYS A 14 12.85 -7.26 -9.89
CA CYS A 14 13.90 -7.73 -10.78
C CYS A 14 13.28 -8.55 -11.91
N GLU A 15 13.67 -8.32 -13.17
CA GLU A 15 13.13 -9.08 -14.30
C GLU A 15 13.61 -10.55 -14.29
N THR A 16 14.85 -10.81 -13.84
CA THR A 16 15.30 -12.18 -13.62
C THR A 16 15.01 -12.64 -12.18
N ALA A 17 14.20 -13.69 -12.01
CA ALA A 17 13.76 -14.17 -10.69
C ALA A 17 14.93 -14.54 -9.74
N SER A 18 16.03 -15.08 -10.27
CA SER A 18 17.21 -15.46 -9.50
C SER A 18 18.07 -14.28 -9.02
N MET A 19 17.75 -13.03 -9.39
CA MET A 19 18.50 -11.85 -8.97
C MET A 19 18.30 -11.46 -7.51
N THR A 20 17.29 -12.03 -6.85
CA THR A 20 17.00 -11.76 -5.44
C THR A 20 18.22 -12.03 -4.53
N LEU A 21 18.91 -13.16 -4.71
CA LEU A 21 20.10 -13.51 -3.92
C LEU A 21 21.30 -12.59 -4.23
N PRO A 22 21.70 -12.37 -5.51
CA PRO A 22 22.73 -11.39 -5.84
C PRO A 22 22.47 -9.98 -5.30
N VAL A 23 21.21 -9.52 -5.33
CA VAL A 23 20.84 -8.20 -4.78
C VAL A 23 20.95 -8.17 -3.26
N LEU A 24 20.61 -9.25 -2.58
CA LEU A 24 20.81 -9.37 -1.12
C LEU A 24 22.30 -9.33 -0.75
N GLU A 25 23.15 -9.99 -1.53
CA GLU A 25 24.59 -10.09 -1.25
C GLU A 25 25.38 -8.84 -1.64
N SER A 26 25.09 -8.26 -2.81
CA SER A 26 25.90 -7.18 -3.44
C SER A 26 25.14 -5.87 -3.65
N GLY A 27 23.90 -5.79 -3.16
CA GLY A 27 23.04 -4.62 -3.32
C GLY A 27 22.61 -4.36 -4.77
N ALA A 28 22.17 -3.13 -5.04
CA ALA A 28 21.67 -2.71 -6.35
C ALA A 28 22.68 -2.91 -7.49
N SER A 29 23.98 -2.92 -7.19
CA SER A 29 25.05 -3.12 -8.18
C SER A 29 24.94 -4.47 -8.91
N ALA A 30 24.34 -5.49 -8.28
CA ALA A 30 24.11 -6.79 -8.90
C ALA A 30 23.21 -6.69 -10.13
N LEU A 31 22.26 -5.75 -10.13
CA LEU A 31 21.26 -5.58 -11.20
C LEU A 31 21.89 -5.15 -12.53
N MET A 32 23.13 -4.64 -12.51
CA MET A 32 23.92 -4.40 -13.71
C MET A 32 24.20 -5.67 -14.52
N LYS A 33 24.01 -6.85 -13.91
CA LYS A 33 24.25 -8.16 -14.53
C LYS A 33 22.95 -8.94 -14.78
N ASP A 34 21.78 -8.34 -14.53
CA ASP A 34 20.49 -9.00 -14.78
C ASP A 34 20.32 -9.24 -16.30
N PRO A 35 20.25 -10.48 -16.79
CA PRO A 35 20.19 -10.75 -18.23
C PRO A 35 18.88 -10.30 -18.89
N LEU A 36 17.81 -10.10 -18.12
CA LEU A 36 16.48 -9.74 -18.62
C LEU A 36 16.14 -8.26 -18.40
N TRP A 37 17.10 -7.43 -17.99
CA TRP A 37 16.88 -6.01 -17.69
C TRP A 37 16.09 -5.27 -18.78
N ARG A 38 16.30 -5.58 -20.06
CA ARG A 38 15.60 -4.94 -21.20
C ARG A 38 14.09 -5.14 -21.18
N GLN A 39 13.60 -6.23 -20.58
CA GLN A 39 12.17 -6.52 -20.49
C GLN A 39 11.44 -5.53 -19.57
N SER A 40 12.17 -4.86 -18.68
CA SER A 40 11.63 -3.82 -17.80
C SER A 40 11.18 -2.56 -18.55
N GLY A 41 11.70 -2.32 -19.75
CA GLY A 41 11.49 -1.06 -20.50
C GLY A 41 12.54 0.02 -20.23
N ALA A 42 13.59 -0.27 -19.45
CA ALA A 42 14.78 0.59 -19.35
C ALA A 42 15.49 0.73 -20.71
N GLU A 43 16.11 1.88 -20.92
CA GLU A 43 16.98 2.16 -22.07
C GLU A 43 18.41 1.67 -21.82
N THR A 44 18.86 1.73 -20.57
CA THR A 44 20.19 1.28 -20.14
C THR A 44 20.12 0.39 -18.90
N THR A 45 21.16 -0.40 -18.68
CA THR A 45 21.23 -1.24 -17.48
C THR A 45 21.38 -0.41 -16.21
N GLU A 46 22.04 0.75 -16.29
CA GLU A 46 22.15 1.71 -15.18
C GLU A 46 20.79 2.27 -14.79
N GLU A 47 19.96 2.63 -15.79
CA GLU A 47 18.59 3.06 -15.55
C GLU A 47 17.79 1.93 -14.89
N TYR A 48 17.92 0.69 -15.39
CA TYR A 48 17.26 -0.47 -14.81
C TYR A 48 17.64 -0.64 -13.34
N ALA A 49 18.93 -0.67 -13.00
CA ALA A 49 19.40 -0.86 -11.63
C ALA A 49 18.89 0.26 -10.68
N ARG A 50 18.83 1.50 -11.18
CA ARG A 50 18.29 2.66 -10.46
C ARG A 50 16.80 2.50 -10.15
N TRP A 51 16.00 2.05 -11.12
CA TRP A 51 14.57 1.85 -10.95
C TRP A 51 14.22 0.58 -10.17
N ALA A 52 14.92 -0.53 -10.42
CA ALA A 52 14.60 -1.86 -9.88
C ALA A 52 14.55 -1.91 -8.35
N VAL A 53 15.28 -1.04 -7.64
CA VAL A 53 15.19 -0.93 -6.17
C VAL A 53 14.01 -0.09 -5.65
N ASN A 54 13.29 0.60 -6.54
CA ASN A 54 12.19 1.53 -6.22
C ASN A 54 10.82 1.12 -6.83
N ILE A 55 10.77 0.15 -7.74
CA ILE A 55 9.57 -0.21 -8.52
C ILE A 55 8.78 -1.41 -7.97
N CYS A 56 9.00 -1.83 -6.73
CA CYS A 56 8.26 -2.96 -6.15
C CYS A 56 6.73 -2.78 -6.22
N GLY A 57 6.23 -1.55 -6.04
CA GLY A 57 4.81 -1.25 -6.22
C GLY A 57 4.32 -1.35 -7.68
N MET A 58 5.16 -1.03 -8.66
CA MET A 58 4.82 -1.23 -10.08
C MET A 58 4.85 -2.71 -10.47
N ALA A 59 5.73 -3.51 -9.88
CA ALA A 59 5.68 -4.97 -10.03
C ALA A 59 4.35 -5.53 -9.50
N CYS A 60 3.87 -5.04 -8.35
CA CYS A 60 2.53 -5.38 -7.84
C CYS A 60 1.40 -4.97 -8.80
N LEU A 61 1.47 -3.77 -9.36
CA LEU A 61 0.49 -3.33 -10.35
C LEU A 61 0.54 -4.21 -11.62
N LYS A 62 1.73 -4.54 -12.12
CA LYS A 62 1.94 -5.45 -13.26
C LYS A 62 1.30 -6.81 -13.01
N MET A 63 1.42 -7.38 -11.79
CA MET A 63 0.72 -8.62 -11.42
C MET A 63 -0.80 -8.47 -11.47
N ALA A 64 -1.34 -7.36 -10.96
CA ALA A 64 -2.78 -7.09 -10.97
C ALA A 64 -3.34 -6.92 -12.40
N LEU A 65 -2.60 -6.22 -13.27
CA LEU A 65 -2.95 -6.02 -14.68
C LEU A 65 -2.80 -7.32 -15.49
N ALA A 66 -1.74 -8.10 -15.26
CA ALA A 66 -1.57 -9.41 -15.89
C ALA A 66 -2.69 -10.38 -15.51
N ALA A 67 -3.20 -10.32 -14.28
CA ALA A 67 -4.36 -11.10 -13.88
C ALA A 67 -5.65 -10.73 -14.63
N ARG A 68 -5.70 -9.54 -15.27
CA ARG A 68 -6.75 -9.11 -16.21
C ARG A 68 -6.45 -9.45 -17.68
N GLY A 69 -5.29 -10.07 -17.95
CA GLY A 69 -4.82 -10.36 -19.31
C GLY A 69 -4.04 -9.22 -19.97
N GLU A 70 -3.62 -8.20 -19.21
CA GLU A 70 -2.87 -7.06 -19.72
C GLU A 70 -1.37 -7.19 -19.42
N THR A 71 -0.52 -7.03 -20.45
CA THR A 71 0.94 -7.12 -20.30
C THR A 71 1.56 -5.74 -20.38
N HIS A 72 2.36 -5.38 -19.36
CA HIS A 72 3.01 -4.08 -19.25
C HIS A 72 4.49 -4.23 -18.83
N ARG A 73 5.34 -3.33 -19.31
CA ARG A 73 6.75 -3.24 -18.87
C ARG A 73 6.83 -2.43 -17.57
N THR A 74 7.62 -2.91 -16.62
CA THR A 74 7.58 -2.40 -15.22
C THR A 74 8.03 -0.93 -15.11
N ILE A 75 9.04 -0.51 -15.86
CA ILE A 75 9.56 0.87 -15.86
C ILE A 75 8.64 1.81 -16.65
N ASP A 76 7.93 1.33 -17.66
CA ASP A 76 6.92 2.17 -18.34
C ASP A 76 5.80 2.55 -17.38
N LEU A 77 5.33 1.60 -16.56
CA LEU A 77 4.36 1.87 -15.49
C LEU A 77 4.92 2.88 -14.50
N ALA A 78 6.20 2.76 -14.13
CA ALA A 78 6.86 3.70 -13.23
C ALA A 78 6.91 5.11 -13.82
N ARG A 79 7.36 5.28 -15.07
CA ARG A 79 7.40 6.56 -15.79
C ARG A 79 6.01 7.18 -15.92
N ALA A 80 5.00 6.37 -16.26
CA ALA A 80 3.62 6.84 -16.31
C ALA A 80 3.16 7.33 -14.93
N CYS A 81 3.41 6.56 -13.87
CA CYS A 81 3.10 6.95 -12.49
C CYS A 81 3.85 8.22 -12.06
N THR A 82 5.10 8.42 -12.49
CA THR A 82 5.89 9.65 -12.27
C THR A 82 5.18 10.88 -12.83
N ALA A 83 4.54 10.78 -14.00
CA ALA A 83 3.80 11.89 -14.60
C ALA A 83 2.58 12.32 -13.76
N PHE A 84 2.08 11.43 -12.90
CA PHE A 84 1.04 11.74 -11.91
C PHE A 84 1.59 12.25 -10.57
N GLY A 85 2.92 12.28 -10.40
CA GLY A 85 3.58 12.58 -9.14
C GLY A 85 3.74 11.38 -8.21
N GLY A 86 3.60 10.15 -8.72
CA GLY A 86 3.76 8.92 -7.93
C GLY A 86 5.21 8.60 -7.58
N TYR A 87 6.16 9.19 -8.30
CA TYR A 87 7.59 9.11 -8.05
C TYR A 87 8.21 10.49 -8.19
N VAL A 88 9.27 10.78 -7.43
CA VAL A 88 10.10 11.96 -7.61
C VAL A 88 11.49 11.51 -8.02
N VAL A 89 11.88 11.80 -9.25
CA VAL A 89 13.21 11.48 -9.79
C VAL A 89 14.09 12.73 -9.65
N ASN A 90 15.23 12.58 -8.98
CA ASN A 90 16.23 13.63 -8.88
C ASN A 90 17.43 13.26 -9.75
N GLU A 91 17.61 13.97 -10.86
CA GLU A 91 18.70 13.68 -11.79
C GLU A 91 20.07 14.11 -11.25
N ALA A 92 20.15 15.04 -10.29
CA ALA A 92 21.42 15.52 -9.77
C ALA A 92 22.13 14.48 -8.89
N ASP A 93 21.37 13.72 -8.09
CA ASP A 93 21.89 12.67 -7.21
C ASP A 93 21.48 11.26 -7.66
N GLN A 94 20.82 11.15 -8.83
CA GLN A 94 20.32 9.90 -9.40
C GLN A 94 19.38 9.12 -8.45
N SER A 95 18.73 9.79 -7.50
CA SER A 95 17.81 9.17 -6.56
C SER A 95 16.37 9.17 -7.07
N ILE A 96 15.62 8.16 -6.65
CA ILE A 96 14.18 8.06 -6.90
C ILE A 96 13.51 7.96 -5.54
N LYS A 97 12.57 8.86 -5.26
CA LYS A 97 11.85 8.90 -4.00
C LYS A 97 10.44 8.39 -4.15
N GLY A 98 10.21 7.27 -3.45
CA GLY A 98 8.91 6.78 -3.01
C GLY A 98 8.01 6.26 -4.12
N LEU A 99 7.03 5.45 -3.71
CA LEU A 99 5.74 5.37 -4.39
C LEU A 99 4.75 6.19 -3.56
N ILE A 100 4.38 7.36 -4.04
CA ILE A 100 3.48 8.26 -3.30
C ILE A 100 2.04 7.79 -3.51
N TYR A 101 1.36 7.41 -2.42
CA TYR A 101 0.11 6.66 -2.49
C TYR A 101 -1.06 7.42 -3.13
N ALA A 102 -1.27 8.69 -2.79
CA ALA A 102 -2.39 9.45 -3.33
C ALA A 102 -2.29 9.68 -4.86
N PRO A 103 -1.14 10.11 -5.40
CA PRO A 103 -0.87 10.10 -6.84
C PRO A 103 -1.05 8.71 -7.48
N PHE A 104 -0.55 7.65 -6.84
CA PHE A 104 -0.69 6.29 -7.33
C PHE A 104 -2.15 5.86 -7.47
N VAL A 105 -3.00 6.13 -6.47
CA VAL A 105 -4.44 5.84 -6.51
C VAL A 105 -5.10 6.56 -7.69
N THR A 106 -4.74 7.83 -7.91
CA THR A 106 -5.25 8.62 -9.04
C THR A 106 -4.82 8.02 -10.37
N PHE A 107 -3.53 7.68 -10.50
CA PHE A 107 -2.95 7.05 -11.69
C PHE A 107 -3.67 5.75 -12.05
N VAL A 108 -3.82 4.81 -11.10
CA VAL A 108 -4.43 3.51 -11.41
C VAL A 108 -5.92 3.61 -11.74
N GLY A 109 -6.61 4.58 -11.13
CA GLY A 109 -8.00 4.88 -11.45
C GLY A 109 -8.17 5.45 -12.85
N GLN A 110 -7.36 6.45 -13.22
CA GLN A 110 -7.49 7.13 -14.52
C GLN A 110 -6.92 6.31 -15.68
N SER A 111 -5.79 5.64 -15.50
CA SER A 111 -5.12 4.91 -16.58
C SER A 111 -5.66 3.50 -16.81
N PHE A 112 -6.18 2.84 -15.78
CA PHE A 112 -6.59 1.42 -15.87
C PHE A 112 -8.03 1.16 -15.38
N GLY A 113 -8.76 2.19 -14.93
CA GLY A 113 -10.12 2.05 -14.41
C GLY A 113 -10.19 1.28 -13.08
N LEU A 114 -9.09 1.21 -12.33
CA LEU A 114 -9.03 0.46 -11.07
C LEU A 114 -9.65 1.27 -9.92
N LYS A 115 -10.47 0.62 -9.09
CA LYS A 115 -10.88 1.17 -7.79
C LYS A 115 -9.77 0.87 -6.79
N ALA A 116 -9.12 1.92 -6.29
CA ALA A 116 -8.03 1.80 -5.31
C ALA A 116 -8.24 2.79 -4.16
N GLU A 117 -7.80 2.39 -2.97
CA GLU A 117 -7.79 3.22 -1.78
C GLU A 117 -6.49 2.99 -0.98
N THR A 118 -6.10 3.98 -0.19
CA THR A 118 -4.97 3.85 0.73
C THR A 118 -5.52 3.61 2.13
N ILE A 119 -5.19 2.46 2.71
CA ILE A 119 -5.57 2.12 4.08
C ILE A 119 -4.32 2.20 4.94
N THR A 120 -4.33 3.05 5.96
CA THR A 120 -3.27 3.16 6.97
C THR A 120 -3.79 2.69 8.32
N ASN A 121 -2.90 2.29 9.22
CA ASN A 121 -3.23 1.81 10.56
C ASN A 121 -4.18 0.58 10.57
N LEU A 122 -4.09 -0.29 9.56
CA LEU A 122 -4.83 -1.54 9.52
C LEU A 122 -4.25 -2.54 10.53
N PRO A 123 -5.02 -3.02 11.52
CA PRO A 123 -4.57 -4.08 12.41
C PRO A 123 -4.27 -5.36 11.61
N THR A 124 -3.20 -6.06 11.97
CA THR A 124 -2.82 -7.33 11.31
C THR A 124 -3.95 -8.36 11.36
N THR A 125 -4.77 -8.34 12.43
CA THR A 125 -5.95 -9.19 12.60
C THR A 125 -7.01 -9.00 11.53
N ASP A 126 -7.06 -7.84 10.88
CA ASP A 126 -8.11 -7.44 9.95
C ASP A 126 -7.71 -7.71 8.48
N ILE A 127 -6.42 -7.99 8.24
CA ILE A 127 -5.87 -8.31 6.90
C ILE A 127 -6.58 -9.51 6.25
N PRO A 128 -6.81 -10.64 6.94
CA PRO A 128 -7.48 -11.79 6.31
C PRO A 128 -8.88 -11.46 5.80
N ASP A 129 -9.66 -10.69 6.56
CA ASP A 129 -11.01 -10.31 6.17
C ASP A 129 -11.01 -9.29 5.03
N LEU A 130 -10.07 -8.35 5.04
CA LEU A 130 -9.85 -7.43 3.92
C LEU A 130 -9.54 -8.19 2.63
N LEU A 131 -8.58 -9.13 2.67
CA LEU A 131 -8.22 -9.95 1.51
C LEU A 131 -9.42 -10.79 1.02
N ARG A 132 -10.20 -11.38 1.94
CA ARG A 132 -11.39 -12.16 1.58
C ARG A 132 -12.42 -11.33 0.81
N ARG A 133 -12.70 -10.09 1.25
CA ARG A 133 -13.64 -9.19 0.53
C ARG A 133 -13.22 -8.92 -0.91
N HIS A 134 -11.92 -8.70 -1.14
CA HIS A 134 -11.41 -8.34 -2.47
C HIS A 134 -11.09 -9.55 -3.38
N ILE A 135 -10.89 -10.74 -2.80
CA ILE A 135 -10.83 -12.00 -3.56
C ILE A 135 -12.23 -12.40 -4.02
N LEU A 136 -13.27 -12.25 -3.18
CA LEU A 136 -14.66 -12.60 -3.51
C LEU A 136 -15.26 -11.72 -4.61
N HIS A 137 -14.94 -10.42 -4.63
CA HIS A 137 -15.35 -9.52 -5.72
C HIS A 137 -14.87 -10.02 -7.10
N ARG A 138 -13.75 -10.76 -7.17
CA ARG A 138 -13.23 -11.34 -8.43
C ARG A 138 -13.98 -12.61 -8.85
N LEU A 139 -14.66 -13.29 -7.94
CA LEU A 139 -15.40 -14.53 -8.19
C LEU A 139 -16.90 -14.32 -8.45
N GLY A 140 -17.35 -13.07 -8.58
CA GLY A 140 -18.74 -12.76 -8.92
C GLY A 140 -19.75 -13.10 -7.81
N GLN A 141 -19.31 -13.22 -6.55
CA GLN A 141 -20.23 -13.25 -5.42
C GLN A 141 -20.34 -11.84 -4.85
N GLU A 142 -21.52 -11.25 -4.98
CA GLU A 142 -21.91 -10.04 -4.24
C GLU A 142 -21.66 -10.28 -2.74
N PRO A 143 -21.04 -9.33 -2.03
CA PRO A 143 -20.87 -9.47 -0.59
C PRO A 143 -22.25 -9.60 0.08
N ASP A 144 -22.41 -10.61 0.93
CA ASP A 144 -23.61 -10.81 1.75
C ASP A 144 -23.94 -9.50 2.49
N PRO A 145 -25.16 -8.95 2.36
CA PRO A 145 -25.54 -7.68 2.98
C PRO A 145 -25.56 -7.70 4.52
N VAL A 146 -25.29 -8.84 5.16
CA VAL A 146 -25.33 -8.97 6.63
C VAL A 146 -23.93 -9.03 7.26
N ALA A 147 -23.17 -7.95 7.11
CA ALA A 147 -22.11 -7.60 8.05
C ALA A 147 -22.06 -6.08 8.23
N GLY A 148 -23.17 -5.53 8.73
CA GLY A 148 -23.26 -4.14 9.14
C GLY A 148 -22.25 -3.84 10.25
N SER A 149 -21.14 -3.17 9.89
CA SER A 149 -20.36 -2.40 10.86
C SER A 149 -21.25 -1.31 11.43
N ARG A 150 -21.78 -1.54 12.64
CA ARG A 150 -22.31 -0.46 13.45
C ARG A 150 -21.15 0.47 13.80
N ALA A 151 -21.39 1.74 13.50
CA ALA A 151 -20.52 2.88 13.69
C ALA A 151 -19.75 2.88 15.01
N ALA A 152 -18.53 3.38 14.93
CA ALA A 152 -17.76 3.86 16.06
C ALA A 152 -18.57 4.84 16.91
N LEU A 153 -18.63 4.58 18.22
CA LEU A 153 -18.80 5.62 19.22
C LEU A 153 -17.86 5.31 20.39
N ALA A 154 -16.61 5.77 20.26
CA ALA A 154 -15.71 5.83 21.40
C ALA A 154 -16.25 6.87 22.40
N ARG A 155 -16.99 6.41 23.41
CA ARG A 155 -17.25 7.20 24.63
C ARG A 155 -16.16 6.90 25.65
N ARG A 156 -15.30 7.90 25.84
CA ARG A 156 -14.35 8.03 26.96
C ARG A 156 -15.12 7.84 28.29
N PRO A 157 -14.67 7.01 29.24
CA PRO A 157 -15.29 6.98 30.56
C PRO A 157 -14.98 8.28 31.30
N SER A 158 -16.01 9.13 31.44
CA SER A 158 -16.03 10.26 32.36
C SER A 158 -16.07 9.73 33.80
N ARG A 159 -14.97 10.00 34.52
CA ARG A 159 -14.81 9.79 35.96
C ARG A 159 -15.94 10.54 36.69
N THR A 160 -16.93 9.81 37.18
CA THR A 160 -17.92 10.25 38.17
C THR A 160 -17.77 9.23 39.31
N GLY A 161 -17.38 9.61 40.53
CA GLY A 161 -18.07 10.58 41.37
C GLY A 161 -19.07 9.83 42.24
N GLY A 162 -18.58 8.90 43.08
CA GLY A 162 -19.38 8.23 44.11
C GLY A 162 -19.31 9.02 45.41
N GLY A 163 -20.46 9.55 45.84
CA GLY A 163 -20.60 10.36 47.04
C GLY A 163 -20.74 9.55 48.34
N GLY A 164 -20.59 10.28 49.46
CA GLY A 164 -20.98 9.85 50.79
C GLY A 164 -20.04 10.38 51.87
N ASN A 165 -20.31 11.54 52.49
CA ASN A 165 -21.24 11.67 53.61
C ASN A 165 -21.24 13.11 54.13
N ALA A 166 -22.40 13.56 54.58
CA ALA A 166 -22.61 14.84 55.22
C ALA A 166 -21.94 14.90 56.60
N ARG A 167 -21.50 16.10 57.01
CA ARG A 167 -21.86 16.74 58.29
C ARG A 167 -21.29 18.18 58.40
N ASP A 168 -22.23 19.07 58.70
CA ASP A 168 -22.15 20.24 59.58
C ASP A 168 -21.48 21.55 59.13
N HIS A 169 -22.37 22.54 58.97
CA HIS A 169 -22.20 24.01 59.00
C HIS A 169 -21.69 24.49 60.38
N PRO A 170 -21.28 25.77 60.61
CA PRO A 170 -21.57 26.99 59.82
C PRO A 170 -20.42 28.01 59.61
N LEU A 171 -20.70 28.98 58.73
CA LEU A 171 -20.07 30.30 58.46
C LEU A 171 -20.02 31.21 59.74
N PRO A 172 -19.46 32.47 59.79
CA PRO A 172 -19.26 33.43 58.67
C PRO A 172 -18.15 34.53 58.78
N GLN A 173 -18.01 35.35 57.70
CA GLN A 173 -17.47 36.74 57.59
C GLN A 173 -15.91 36.91 57.64
N SER A 174 -15.23 37.84 56.95
CA SER A 174 -15.53 39.15 56.35
C SER A 174 -14.48 39.51 55.25
N ILE A 175 -14.84 40.17 54.13
CA ILE A 175 -14.55 41.61 53.76
C ILE A 175 -13.04 41.94 53.70
N ARG A 176 -12.38 41.92 52.51
CA ARG A 176 -11.89 43.07 51.66
C ARG A 176 -10.71 43.89 52.24
N PRO A 177 -9.91 44.63 51.44
CA PRO A 177 -10.06 45.02 50.03
C PRO A 177 -9.25 44.20 49.01
#